data_AF-Q5FTF5-F1
#
_entry.id   AF-Q5FTF5-F1
#
_cell.length_a   1.000
_cell.length_b   1.000
_cell.length_c   1.000
_cell.angle_alpha   90.00
_cell.angle_beta   90.00
_cell.angle_gamma   90.00
#
_symmetry.space_group_name_H-M   'P 1'
#
loop_
_entity.id
_entity.type
_entity.pdbx_description
1 polymer ?
#
loop_
_entity_poly.entity_id
_entity_poly.type
_entity_poly.pdbx_seq_one_letter_code
_entity_poly.pdbx_strand_id
1 'polypeptide(L)'
;MSQTIVPHTLPLKNVHVPARDRTATRAPGRPVNLRLKDNILAAIARVLVEEGYQGLTISRVAKAAGVSTATVYRRWPTKQAMFFDAMRLWRDDLTPQIERAASPVTWMNSSPPVSGFWPPLWAALTEPCWAKPYMTRNSVRSCGK
;
A
#
# COMPACT_ATOMS: atom_id res chain seq x y z
N MET A 1 22.19 -18.46 -38.29
CA MET A 1 23.01 -19.08 -37.24
C MET A 1 22.65 -18.42 -35.91
N SER A 2 21.58 -18.87 -35.25
CA SER A 2 21.20 -18.35 -33.93
C SER A 2 20.73 -19.47 -33.02
N GLN A 3 21.67 -19.85 -32.15
CA GLN A 3 21.51 -20.17 -30.73
C GLN A 3 20.40 -21.14 -30.31
N THR A 4 20.77 -22.42 -30.25
CA THR A 4 20.24 -23.42 -29.33
C THR A 4 21.13 -23.46 -28.09
N ILE A 5 20.56 -23.35 -26.89
CA ILE A 5 21.04 -24.02 -25.65
C ILE A 5 19.89 -23.97 -24.64
N VAL A 6 19.43 -25.16 -24.26
CA VAL A 6 18.36 -25.47 -23.31
C VAL A 6 18.95 -25.46 -21.87
N PRO A 7 18.11 -25.43 -20.80
CA PRO A 7 18.48 -25.00 -19.46
C PRO A 7 19.26 -26.05 -18.65
N HIS A 8 20.21 -25.57 -17.86
CA HIS A 8 20.98 -26.36 -16.91
C HIS A 8 20.11 -26.83 -15.73
N THR A 9 19.93 -28.16 -15.59
CA THR A 9 19.39 -28.82 -14.40
C THR A 9 20.34 -28.66 -13.20
N LEU A 10 19.94 -27.90 -12.19
CA LEU A 10 20.60 -27.88 -10.88
C LEU A 10 20.03 -28.99 -9.97
N PRO A 11 20.86 -29.89 -9.40
CA PRO A 11 20.41 -30.85 -8.40
C PRO A 11 20.56 -30.25 -7.00
N LEU A 12 19.43 -29.89 -6.36
CA LEU A 12 19.41 -29.61 -4.92
C LEU A 12 19.37 -30.95 -4.16
N LYS A 13 20.55 -31.43 -3.80
CA LYS A 13 20.78 -32.56 -2.90
C LYS A 13 20.90 -32.04 -1.46
N ASN A 14 20.04 -32.58 -0.60
CA ASN A 14 20.12 -32.63 0.87
C ASN A 14 19.86 -31.35 1.68
N VAL A 15 18.59 -30.93 1.75
CA VAL A 15 18.10 -30.15 2.89
C VAL A 15 17.45 -31.11 3.89
N HIS A 16 18.14 -31.41 5.00
CA HIS A 16 17.55 -32.07 6.16
C HIS A 16 16.88 -31.00 7.04
N VAL A 17 15.55 -30.95 7.03
CA VAL A 17 14.76 -30.06 7.89
C VAL A 17 14.42 -30.82 9.19
N PRO A 18 14.85 -30.37 10.38
CA PRO A 18 14.46 -31.04 11.61
C PRO A 18 12.95 -30.86 11.85
N ALA A 19 12.26 -31.97 12.13
CA ALA A 19 10.86 -31.98 12.47
C ALA A 19 10.64 -31.24 13.80
N ARG A 20 9.92 -30.10 13.76
CA ARG A 20 9.41 -29.46 14.97
C ARG A 20 8.31 -30.32 15.57
N ASP A 21 8.56 -30.77 16.78
CA ASP A 21 7.61 -31.39 17.69
C ASP A 21 6.36 -30.50 17.85
N ARG A 22 5.21 -31.01 17.40
CA ARG A 22 3.92 -30.32 17.49
C ARG A 22 3.28 -30.66 18.83
N THR A 23 3.71 -29.98 19.88
CA THR A 23 2.89 -29.87 21.09
C THR A 23 1.53 -29.26 20.72
N ALA A 24 0.48 -29.93 21.19
CA ALA A 24 -0.92 -29.76 20.79
C ALA A 24 -1.34 -28.29 20.63
N THR A 25 -1.61 -27.88 19.39
CA THR A 25 -2.26 -26.59 19.10
C THR A 25 -3.70 -26.67 19.59
N ARG A 26 -3.98 -25.96 20.68
CA ARG A 26 -5.33 -25.67 21.17
C ARG A 26 -6.18 -25.24 19.96
N ALA A 27 -7.26 -25.97 19.69
CA ALA A 27 -8.13 -25.72 18.54
C ALA A 27 -8.46 -24.21 18.46
N PRO A 28 -8.36 -23.56 17.28
CA PRO A 28 -8.70 -22.16 17.15
C PRO A 28 -10.13 -21.95 17.64
N GLY A 29 -10.30 -21.11 18.66
CA GLY A 29 -11.62 -20.76 19.17
C GLY A 29 -12.53 -20.29 18.04
N ARG A 30 -13.83 -20.60 18.15
CA ARG A 30 -14.91 -20.30 17.19
C ARG A 30 -14.60 -19.04 16.35
N PRO A 31 -14.61 -19.14 15.00
CA PRO A 31 -14.25 -18.03 14.13
C PRO A 31 -15.05 -16.79 14.52
N VAL A 32 -14.35 -15.69 14.83
CA VAL A 32 -14.98 -14.39 15.05
C VAL A 32 -15.83 -14.11 13.83
N ASN A 33 -17.11 -13.77 14.02
CA ASN A 33 -18.03 -13.44 12.92
C ASN A 33 -17.52 -12.21 12.15
N LEU A 34 -16.64 -12.42 11.17
CA LEU A 34 -16.01 -11.37 10.37
C LEU A 34 -17.08 -10.54 9.66
N ARG A 35 -18.12 -11.20 9.14
CA ARG A 35 -19.28 -10.56 8.50
C ARG A 35 -19.99 -9.54 9.39
N LEU A 36 -20.10 -9.81 10.69
CA LEU A 36 -20.75 -8.87 11.62
C LEU A 36 -19.86 -7.64 11.83
N LYS A 37 -18.54 -7.83 11.94
CA LYS A 37 -17.59 -6.72 12.05
C LYS A 37 -17.67 -5.83 10.81
N ASP A 38 -17.65 -6.44 9.63
CA ASP A 38 -17.69 -5.72 8.35
C ASP A 38 -18.99 -4.92 8.19
N ASN A 39 -20.12 -5.50 8.57
CA ASN A 39 -21.41 -4.80 8.56
C ASN A 39 -21.42 -3.58 9.49
N ILE A 40 -20.84 -3.69 10.69
CA ILE A 40 -20.74 -2.56 11.63
C ILE A 40 -19.79 -1.49 11.10
N LEU A 41 -18.64 -1.87 10.51
CA LEU A 41 -17.70 -0.94 9.90
C LEU A 41 -18.30 -0.19 8.70
N ALA A 42 -19.10 -0.87 7.88
CA ALA A 42 -19.84 -0.22 6.79
C ALA A 42 -20.88 0.79 7.33
N ALA A 43 -21.56 0.48 8.44
CA ALA A 43 -22.48 1.43 9.08
C ALA A 43 -21.75 2.65 9.66
N ILE A 44 -20.58 2.45 10.28
CA ILE A 44 -19.72 3.55 10.75
C ILE A 44 -19.34 4.47 9.59
N ALA A 45 -19.05 3.90 8.42
CA ALA A 45 -18.73 4.67 7.23
C ALA A 45 -19.85 5.59 6.77
N ARG A 46 -21.07 5.06 6.71
CA ARG A 46 -22.23 5.85 6.31
C ARG A 46 -22.44 7.03 7.26
N VAL A 47 -22.41 6.78 8.58
CA VAL A 47 -22.58 7.82 9.59
C VAL A 47 -21.47 8.89 9.50
N LEU A 48 -20.22 8.48 9.25
CA LEU A 48 -19.11 9.41 9.09
C LEU A 48 -19.26 10.32 7.88
N VAL A 49 -19.76 9.78 6.75
CA VAL A 49 -20.00 10.57 5.54
C VAL A 49 -21.18 11.53 5.71
N GLU A 50 -22.24 11.09 6.39
CA GLU A 50 -23.47 11.88 6.54
C GLU A 50 -23.35 12.98 7.62
N GLU A 51 -22.70 12.69 8.75
CA GLU A 51 -22.73 13.56 9.94
C GLU A 51 -21.35 13.93 10.48
N GLY A 52 -20.28 13.39 9.87
CA GLY A 52 -18.92 13.61 10.32
C GLY A 52 -18.60 12.98 11.68
N TYR A 53 -17.42 13.33 12.21
CA TYR A 53 -16.93 12.75 13.46
C TYR A 53 -17.80 13.13 14.67
N GLN A 54 -18.43 14.30 14.69
CA GLN A 54 -19.24 14.73 15.83
C GLN A 54 -20.52 13.89 15.99
N GLY A 55 -21.22 13.59 14.90
CA GLY A 55 -22.43 12.75 14.91
C GLY A 55 -22.17 11.26 15.15
N LEU A 56 -20.91 10.82 15.04
CA LEU A 56 -20.54 9.43 15.28
C LEU A 56 -20.71 9.05 16.76
N THR A 57 -21.77 8.30 17.06
CA THR A 57 -22.07 7.78 18.41
C THR A 57 -22.34 6.28 18.38
N ILE A 58 -22.04 5.59 19.47
CA ILE A 58 -22.21 4.12 19.57
C ILE A 58 -23.67 3.71 19.34
N SER A 59 -24.62 4.43 19.94
CA SER A 59 -26.05 4.18 19.76
C SER A 59 -26.50 4.34 18.31
N ARG A 60 -25.99 5.34 17.61
CA ARG A 60 -26.34 5.60 16.21
C ARG A 60 -25.75 4.56 15.27
N VAL A 61 -24.50 4.18 15.49
CA VAL A 61 -23.86 3.08 14.76
C VAL A 61 -24.59 1.76 15.00
N ALA A 62 -24.97 1.46 16.25
CA ALA A 62 -25.72 0.27 16.59
C ALA A 62 -27.07 0.23 15.85
N LYS A 63 -27.79 1.36 15.82
CA LYS A 63 -29.04 1.51 15.06
C LYS A 63 -28.83 1.34 13.55
N ALA A 64 -27.80 1.96 12.98
CA ALA A 64 -27.48 1.90 11.56
C ALA A 64 -27.05 0.50 11.12
N ALA A 65 -26.35 -0.25 11.98
CA ALA A 65 -25.91 -1.62 11.72
C ALA A 65 -26.94 -2.69 12.08
N GLY A 66 -28.05 -2.33 12.75
CA GLY A 66 -29.06 -3.29 13.22
C GLY A 66 -28.56 -4.21 14.33
N VAL A 67 -27.61 -3.75 15.15
CA VAL A 67 -27.01 -4.54 16.25
C VAL A 67 -27.29 -3.90 17.61
N SER A 68 -27.15 -4.68 18.68
CA SER A 68 -27.24 -4.12 20.04
C SER A 68 -26.03 -3.24 20.35
N THR A 69 -26.24 -2.17 21.12
CA THR A 69 -25.16 -1.30 21.64
C THR A 69 -24.12 -2.09 22.42
N ALA A 70 -24.53 -3.09 23.21
CA ALA A 70 -23.63 -4.01 23.92
C ALA A 70 -22.65 -4.75 22.97
N THR A 71 -23.08 -5.08 21.76
CA THR A 71 -22.23 -5.72 20.75
C THR A 71 -21.14 -4.76 20.25
N VAL A 72 -21.48 -3.48 20.07
CA VAL A 72 -20.54 -2.44 19.66
C VAL A 72 -19.55 -2.14 20.80
N TYR A 73 -20.04 -1.94 22.03
CA TYR A 73 -19.20 -1.68 23.21
C TYR A 73 -18.18 -2.80 23.49
N ARG A 74 -18.58 -4.07 23.33
CA ARG A 74 -17.68 -5.21 23.53
C ARG A 74 -16.50 -5.21 22.57
N ARG A 75 -16.68 -4.64 21.37
CA ARG A 75 -15.70 -4.65 20.29
C ARG A 75 -14.85 -3.38 20.29
N TRP A 76 -15.47 -2.23 20.54
CA TRP A 76 -14.80 -0.94 20.61
C TRP A 76 -15.20 -0.23 21.91
N PRO A 77 -14.30 -0.15 22.90
CA PRO A 77 -14.59 0.50 24.17
C PRO A 77 -14.71 2.02 24.05
N THR A 78 -14.12 2.62 23.01
CA THR A 78 -14.10 4.08 22.80
C THR A 78 -14.55 4.44 21.39
N LYS A 79 -15.10 5.66 21.26
CA LYS A 79 -15.44 6.27 19.97
C LYS A 79 -14.22 6.37 19.05
N GLN A 80 -13.04 6.71 19.59
CA GLN A 80 -11.81 6.75 18.81
C GLN A 80 -11.41 5.38 18.28
N ALA A 81 -11.50 4.33 19.09
CA ALA A 81 -11.15 2.97 18.65
C ALA A 81 -12.03 2.53 17.47
N MET A 82 -13.33 2.84 17.54
CA MET A 82 -14.28 2.58 16.46
C MET A 82 -13.93 3.35 15.18
N PHE A 83 -13.59 4.64 15.32
CA PHE A 83 -13.17 5.48 14.21
C PHE A 83 -11.87 4.99 13.55
N PHE A 84 -10.85 4.68 14.33
CA PHE A 84 -9.56 4.23 13.81
C PHE A 84 -9.64 2.87 13.11
N ASP A 85 -10.49 1.95 13.59
CA ASP A 85 -10.68 0.66 12.93
C ASP A 85 -11.39 0.82 11.57
N ALA A 86 -12.37 1.73 11.48
CA ALA A 86 -13.00 2.07 10.20
C ALA A 86 -12.01 2.76 9.23
N MET A 87 -11.20 3.71 9.73
CA MET A 87 -10.17 4.37 8.93
C MET A 87 -9.10 3.41 8.41
N ARG A 88 -8.73 2.38 9.19
CA ARG A 88 -7.81 1.34 8.72
C ARG A 88 -8.40 0.58 7.53
N LEU A 89 -9.66 0.15 7.64
CA LEU A 89 -10.34 -0.56 6.55
C LEU A 89 -10.39 0.27 5.26
N TRP A 90 -10.70 1.57 5.34
CA TRP A 90 -10.74 2.42 4.13
C TRP A 90 -9.36 2.73 3.58
N ARG A 91 -8.37 2.93 4.46
CA ARG A 91 -6.98 3.10 4.00
C ARG A 91 -6.58 1.91 3.15
N ASP A 92 -6.84 0.70 3.61
CA ASP A 92 -6.45 -0.52 2.92
C ASP A 92 -7.15 -0.64 1.55
N ASP A 93 -8.38 -0.12 1.42
CA ASP A 93 -9.13 -0.05 0.14
C ASP A 93 -8.65 1.08 -0.80
N LEU A 94 -8.29 2.24 -0.25
CA LEU A 94 -7.87 3.42 -1.03
C LEU A 94 -6.40 3.38 -1.46
N THR A 95 -5.53 2.77 -0.67
CA THR A 95 -4.08 2.65 -0.97
C THR A 95 -3.82 2.12 -2.38
N PRO A 96 -4.42 1.01 -2.83
CA PRO A 96 -4.20 0.52 -4.19
C PRO A 96 -4.80 1.42 -5.27
N GLN A 97 -5.77 2.27 -4.96
CA GLN A 97 -6.32 3.24 -5.90
C GLN A 97 -5.37 4.43 -6.07
N ILE A 98 -4.87 4.95 -4.96
CA ILE A 98 -3.85 6.01 -4.96
C ILE A 98 -2.60 5.51 -5.67
N GLU A 99 -2.13 4.31 -5.38
CA GLU A 99 -0.94 3.74 -6.01
C GLU A 99 -1.13 3.51 -7.52
N ARG A 100 -2.31 3.05 -7.95
CA ARG A 100 -2.63 2.94 -9.39
C ARG A 100 -2.71 4.30 -10.08
N ALA A 101 -3.37 5.28 -9.45
CA ALA A 101 -3.43 6.64 -9.97
C ALA A 101 -2.04 7.30 -9.98
N ALA A 102 -1.20 6.98 -9.01
CA ALA A 102 0.16 7.46 -8.88
C ALA A 102 1.21 6.62 -9.63
N SER A 103 0.79 5.54 -10.30
CA SER A 103 1.69 4.64 -11.02
C SER A 103 2.35 5.38 -12.19
N PRO A 104 3.67 5.20 -12.43
CA PRO A 104 4.41 5.84 -13.51
C PRO A 104 3.72 5.79 -14.89
N VAL A 105 2.90 4.77 -15.15
CA VAL A 105 2.20 4.58 -16.43
C VAL A 105 0.96 5.49 -16.60
N THR A 106 0.30 5.91 -15.53
CA THR A 106 -0.94 6.71 -15.61
C THR A 106 -0.63 8.16 -16.01
N TRP A 107 0.49 8.71 -15.52
CA TRP A 107 1.04 9.99 -16.01
C TRP A 107 1.59 9.88 -17.44
N MET A 108 2.07 8.70 -17.83
CA MET A 108 2.63 8.42 -19.17
C MET A 108 1.58 8.33 -20.29
N ASN A 109 0.29 8.12 -19.96
CA ASN A 109 -0.76 7.81 -20.95
C ASN A 109 -1.95 8.79 -20.97
N SER A 110 -1.91 9.88 -20.19
CA SER A 110 -3.02 10.85 -20.06
C SER A 110 -2.66 12.31 -20.40
N SER A 111 -1.48 12.57 -20.96
CA SER A 111 -1.12 13.90 -21.46
C SER A 111 -1.51 14.07 -22.95
N PRO A 112 -2.42 14.99 -23.34
CA PRO A 112 -2.29 15.62 -24.66
C PRO A 112 -0.94 16.37 -24.73
N PRO A 113 -0.27 16.42 -25.89
CA PRO A 113 1.10 16.94 -25.98
C PRO A 113 1.10 18.48 -25.91
N VAL A 114 1.10 19.07 -24.71
CA VAL A 114 1.30 20.54 -24.56
C VAL A 114 2.21 20.97 -23.40
N SER A 115 2.93 20.06 -22.73
CA SER A 115 3.99 20.48 -21.79
C SER A 115 5.25 19.62 -21.92
N GLY A 116 6.00 19.89 -22.99
CA GLY A 116 7.39 19.45 -23.16
C GLY A 116 8.34 20.18 -22.22
N PHE A 117 8.18 20.03 -20.91
CA PHE A 117 9.13 20.54 -19.94
C PHE A 117 9.15 19.67 -18.68
N TRP A 118 9.92 18.57 -18.76
CA TRP A 118 10.88 18.07 -17.75
C TRP A 118 10.69 16.64 -17.17
N PRO A 119 11.71 15.70 -17.08
CA PRO A 119 13.20 15.83 -17.26
C PRO A 119 13.98 15.03 -18.38
N PRO A 120 15.09 15.54 -19.05
CA PRO A 120 16.56 15.53 -18.63
C PRO A 120 17.54 16.79 -18.96
N LEU A 121 17.76 17.80 -18.09
CA LEU A 121 18.21 19.22 -18.30
C LEU A 121 18.21 20.01 -16.96
N TRP A 122 17.34 19.72 -15.97
CA TRP A 122 17.63 20.02 -14.54
C TRP A 122 18.95 19.33 -14.14
N ALA A 123 19.14 18.09 -14.59
CA ALA A 123 20.41 17.38 -14.45
C ALA A 123 21.58 18.10 -15.15
N ALA A 124 21.34 18.93 -16.17
CA ALA A 124 22.38 19.66 -16.87
C ALA A 124 22.78 20.99 -16.20
N LEU A 125 22.02 21.51 -15.23
CA LEU A 125 22.31 22.79 -14.58
C LEU A 125 22.96 22.67 -13.20
N THR A 126 22.92 21.50 -12.54
CA THR A 126 23.53 21.29 -11.22
C THR A 126 24.71 20.32 -11.22
N GLU A 127 25.08 19.74 -12.35
CA GLU A 127 26.28 18.91 -12.46
C GLU A 127 27.46 19.75 -12.97
N PRO A 128 28.52 19.93 -12.17
CA PRO A 128 29.73 20.55 -12.70
C PRO A 128 30.33 19.66 -13.80
N CYS A 129 30.74 20.26 -14.91
CA CYS A 129 31.11 19.58 -16.18
C CYS A 129 32.16 18.45 -16.07
N TRP A 130 32.84 18.30 -14.93
CA TRP A 130 33.83 17.25 -14.66
C TRP A 130 33.22 15.87 -14.32
N ALA A 131 31.91 15.76 -14.13
CA ALA A 131 31.25 14.53 -13.68
C ALA A 131 30.74 13.61 -14.82
N LYS A 132 31.01 13.93 -16.10
CA LYS A 132 30.54 13.11 -17.22
C LYS A 132 31.49 11.94 -17.53
N PRO A 133 31.00 10.68 -17.60
CA PRO A 133 31.84 9.49 -17.72
C PRO A 133 32.51 9.31 -19.10
N TYR A 134 32.20 10.16 -20.08
CA TYR A 134 32.78 10.13 -21.42
C TYR A 134 33.85 11.20 -21.67
N MET A 135 34.13 12.09 -20.71
CA MET A 135 35.14 13.14 -20.91
C MET A 135 36.55 12.61 -20.68
N THR A 136 37.42 12.73 -21.69
CA THR A 136 38.84 12.43 -21.59
C THR A 136 39.59 13.62 -20.97
N ARG A 137 40.70 13.32 -20.27
CA ARG A 137 41.47 14.24 -19.42
C ARG A 137 41.90 15.57 -20.06
N ASN A 138 41.90 15.68 -21.40
CA ASN A 138 42.34 16.87 -22.12
C ASN A 138 41.25 17.96 -22.26
N SER A 139 39.96 17.62 -22.15
CA SER A 139 38.85 18.59 -22.27
C SER A 139 38.59 19.41 -20.99
N VAL A 140 39.13 18.98 -19.85
CA VAL A 140 38.88 19.62 -18.55
C VAL A 140 39.54 21.00 -18.44
N ARG A 141 40.64 21.26 -19.19
CA ARG A 141 41.35 22.56 -19.13
C ARG A 141 40.68 23.70 -19.89
N SER A 142 39.70 23.41 -20.77
CA SER A 142 39.10 24.43 -21.63
C SER A 142 37.88 25.14 -21.01
N CYS A 143 37.42 24.74 -19.83
CA CYS A 143 36.18 25.25 -19.22
C CYS A 143 36.40 26.36 -18.18
N GLY A 144 37.61 26.95 -18.11
CA GLY A 144 38.02 27.89 -17.06
C GLY A 144 38.63 29.19 -17.57
N LYS A 145 38.02 29.81 -18.60
CA LYS A 145 38.21 31.22 -18.94
C LYS A 145 36.86 31.84 -19.31
#